data_AF-A0A161RF92-F1
#
_entry.id   AF-A0A161RF92-F1
#
_cell.length_a   1.000
_cell.length_b   1.000
_cell.length_c   1.000
_cell.angle_alpha   90.00
_cell.angle_beta   90.00
_cell.angle_gamma   90.00
#
_symmetry.space_group_name_H-M   'P 1'
#
loop_
_entity.id
_entity.type
_entity.pdbx_description
1 polymer ?
#
loop_
_entity_poly.entity_id
_entity_poly.type
_entity_poly.pdbx_seq_one_letter_code
_entity_poly.pdbx_strand_id
1 'polypeptide(L)'
;MYQQPYGYLHPNPYYGYMAHQNPAGSLYPYPPASYPVNYENPQVRLRDYGPDPFVININMASKLNRNYRTTLWTGRHLQVTLMSLNPGEDIGLEIHPADDQFLRIEQGQGVVQMGKRKDRLDFVRNVYDDSAIMVPAGTWHNLTNTGNIPLKLYSIYAPPHHPFNTVHPTKADAMAGEQPGRQSTGSEMKIDGKTPDEWIRHTEYLVNEGLNDVRRGINSTHILQEFILMGVLVGKGYSPEEAYQTVEEWERTGVSKLLQQSKNMQE
;
A
#
# COMPACT_ATOMS: atom_id res chain seq x y z
N MET A 1 8.96 -38.14 46.58
CA MET A 1 7.61 -37.73 47.04
C MET A 1 7.54 -36.20 46.96
N TYR A 2 6.51 -35.69 46.28
CA TYR A 2 5.86 -34.37 46.28
C TYR A 2 6.44 -33.25 47.18
N GLN A 3 6.48 -31.96 46.77
CA GLN A 3 5.35 -31.12 46.35
C GLN A 3 5.80 -29.78 45.69
N GLN A 4 5.01 -29.29 44.71
CA GLN A 4 4.93 -27.91 44.16
C GLN A 4 3.97 -27.06 45.05
N PRO A 5 3.74 -25.71 44.93
CA PRO A 5 3.69 -24.88 43.69
C PRO A 5 4.00 -23.35 43.84
N TYR A 6 3.52 -22.54 42.88
CA TYR A 6 3.48 -21.04 42.70
C TYR A 6 4.53 -20.50 41.70
N GLY A 7 4.22 -19.82 40.58
CA GLY A 7 3.02 -19.08 40.17
C GLY A 7 3.27 -17.57 40.25
N TYR A 8 4.01 -16.98 39.30
CA TYR A 8 4.26 -15.52 39.26
C TYR A 8 3.46 -14.85 38.14
N LEU A 9 2.46 -14.07 38.57
CA LEU A 9 1.78 -13.04 37.80
C LEU A 9 2.67 -11.78 37.76
N HIS A 10 2.94 -11.24 36.57
CA HIS A 10 3.52 -9.90 36.44
C HIS A 10 2.41 -8.83 36.44
N PRO A 11 2.58 -7.72 37.21
CA PRO A 11 1.55 -6.72 37.39
C PRO A 11 1.55 -5.63 36.30
N ASN A 12 0.35 -5.23 35.90
CA ASN A 12 0.06 -4.14 34.98
C ASN A 12 0.12 -2.78 35.73
N PRO A 13 0.88 -1.76 35.29
CA PRO A 13 0.93 -0.48 35.99
C PRO A 13 -0.26 0.40 35.61
N TYR A 14 -1.15 0.61 36.57
CA TYR A 14 -2.16 1.68 36.56
C TYR A 14 -1.45 3.04 36.58
N TYR A 15 -1.67 3.88 35.56
CA TYR A 15 -1.32 5.30 35.59
C TYR A 15 -2.36 6.06 36.43
N GLY A 16 -1.92 6.60 37.57
CA GLY A 16 -2.69 7.51 38.41
C GLY A 16 -2.69 8.94 37.86
N TYR A 17 -3.86 9.56 37.81
CA TYR A 17 -4.03 10.97 37.45
C TYR A 17 -3.61 11.86 38.62
N MET A 18 -2.53 12.62 38.46
CA MET A 18 -2.28 13.80 39.29
C MET A 18 -2.94 15.01 38.62
N ALA A 19 -3.88 15.63 39.34
CA ALA A 19 -4.56 16.84 38.91
C ALA A 19 -3.61 18.05 39.01
N HIS A 20 -3.26 18.64 37.87
CA HIS A 20 -2.68 19.99 37.83
C HIS A 20 -3.81 21.00 37.71
N GLN A 21 -4.06 21.75 38.79
CA GLN A 21 -4.88 22.95 38.75
C GLN A 21 -4.10 24.07 38.05
N ASN A 22 -4.68 24.66 37.01
CA ASN A 22 -4.23 25.94 36.46
C ASN A 22 -5.40 26.94 36.50
N PRO A 23 -5.19 28.20 36.93
CA PRO A 23 -6.27 29.13 37.23
C PRO A 23 -6.57 30.01 36.01
N ALA A 24 -7.47 29.57 35.13
CA ALA A 24 -8.15 30.46 34.19
C ALA A 24 -9.39 29.71 33.66
N GLY A 25 -10.55 30.06 34.22
CA GLY A 25 -11.83 29.44 33.86
C GLY A 25 -12.22 29.71 32.41
N SER A 26 -12.25 28.66 31.60
CA SER A 26 -13.05 28.62 30.38
C SER A 26 -13.40 27.16 30.08
N LEU A 27 -14.67 26.80 30.31
CA LEU A 27 -15.21 25.47 30.00
C LEU A 27 -15.41 25.33 28.49
N TYR A 28 -14.48 24.68 27.80
CA TYR A 28 -14.81 23.99 26.56
C TYR A 28 -15.24 22.55 26.91
N PRO A 29 -16.46 22.11 26.53
CA PRO A 29 -16.89 20.75 26.84
C PRO A 29 -16.10 19.77 25.96
N TYR A 30 -15.09 19.15 26.54
CA TYR A 30 -14.49 17.93 26.00
C TYR A 30 -15.59 16.85 25.94
N PRO A 31 -15.78 16.15 24.81
CA PRO A 31 -16.66 14.99 24.80
C PRO A 31 -16.06 13.91 25.72
N PRO A 32 -16.87 13.19 26.52
CA PRO A 32 -16.37 12.20 27.44
C PRO A 32 -15.74 11.05 26.66
N ALA A 33 -14.42 10.90 26.79
CA ALA A 33 -13.68 9.74 26.31
C ALA A 33 -14.01 8.54 27.20
N SER A 34 -15.07 7.83 26.86
CA SER A 34 -15.38 6.52 27.44
C SER A 34 -15.94 5.59 26.37
N TYR A 35 -15.07 5.18 25.45
CA TYR A 35 -15.26 3.93 24.73
C TYR A 35 -14.30 2.91 25.35
N PRO A 36 -14.79 1.93 26.13
CA PRO A 36 -13.99 0.76 26.43
C PRO A 36 -13.76 0.03 25.10
N VAL A 37 -12.55 0.11 24.55
CA VAL A 37 -12.15 -0.70 23.41
C VAL A 37 -12.08 -2.13 23.92
N ASN A 38 -13.16 -2.88 23.69
CA ASN A 38 -13.22 -4.30 23.94
C ASN A 38 -12.21 -4.97 22.98
N TYR A 39 -11.05 -5.40 23.50
CA TYR A 39 -10.06 -6.20 22.76
C TYR A 39 -10.49 -7.68 22.65
N GLU A 40 -11.78 -7.97 22.79
CA GLU A 40 -12.35 -9.29 22.53
C GLU A 40 -12.75 -9.40 21.04
N ASN A 41 -11.74 -9.74 20.24
CA ASN A 41 -11.83 -10.42 18.94
C ASN A 41 -13.01 -10.05 18.00
N PRO A 42 -13.07 -8.82 17.46
CA PRO A 42 -13.66 -8.65 16.14
C PRO A 42 -12.68 -9.24 15.13
N GLN A 43 -13.12 -10.20 14.31
CA GLN A 43 -12.35 -10.78 13.22
C GLN A 43 -11.67 -9.66 12.39
N VAL A 44 -10.37 -9.41 12.63
CA VAL A 44 -9.66 -8.33 11.95
C VAL A 44 -9.57 -8.69 10.47
N ARG A 45 -10.36 -7.99 9.66
CA ARG A 45 -10.39 -8.20 8.21
C ARG A 45 -9.15 -7.57 7.60
N LEU A 46 -8.15 -8.38 7.26
CA LEU A 46 -6.96 -7.89 6.56
C LEU A 46 -7.34 -7.47 5.12
N ARG A 47 -7.18 -6.18 4.84
CA ARG A 47 -7.33 -5.53 3.52
C ARG A 47 -6.47 -4.27 3.51
N ASP A 48 -6.34 -3.62 2.36
CA ASP A 48 -5.69 -2.32 2.29
C ASP A 48 -6.65 -1.22 2.79
N TYR A 49 -6.23 -0.49 3.81
CA TYR A 49 -6.98 0.62 4.43
C TYR A 49 -6.50 2.00 3.98
N GLY A 50 -5.47 2.07 3.13
CA GLY A 50 -4.94 3.34 2.66
C GLY A 50 -5.88 4.06 1.67
N PRO A 51 -5.76 5.40 1.55
CA PRO A 51 -4.85 6.29 2.28
C PRO A 51 -5.46 6.87 3.58
N ASP A 52 -6.55 6.28 4.09
CA ASP A 52 -7.33 6.87 5.19
C ASP A 52 -6.57 6.82 6.53
N PRO A 53 -6.89 7.73 7.48
CA PRO A 53 -6.42 7.63 8.86
C PRO A 53 -6.76 6.26 9.46
N PHE A 54 -5.75 5.55 9.97
CA PHE A 54 -5.89 4.16 10.34
C PHE A 54 -5.11 3.81 11.61
N VAL A 55 -5.74 3.04 12.50
CA VAL A 55 -5.15 2.52 13.74
C VAL A 55 -5.46 1.03 13.83
N ILE A 56 -4.44 0.22 14.10
CA ILE A 56 -4.57 -1.23 14.24
C ILE A 56 -3.54 -1.78 15.23
N ASN A 57 -3.85 -2.91 15.86
CA ASN A 57 -2.83 -3.72 16.54
C ASN A 57 -2.01 -4.48 15.48
N ILE A 58 -0.86 -3.91 15.10
CA ILE A 58 -0.01 -4.46 14.03
C ILE A 58 0.60 -5.83 14.39
N ASN A 59 0.98 -6.06 15.65
CA ASN A 59 1.48 -7.36 16.14
C ASN A 59 0.43 -8.45 15.88
N MET A 60 -0.82 -8.19 16.24
CA MET A 60 -1.92 -9.11 16.01
C MET A 60 -2.19 -9.30 14.51
N ALA A 61 -2.25 -8.22 13.72
CA ALA A 61 -2.48 -8.29 12.28
C ALA A 61 -1.42 -9.12 11.56
N SER A 62 -0.13 -8.90 11.85
CA SER A 62 0.98 -9.69 11.29
C SER A 62 0.89 -11.16 11.65
N LYS A 63 0.57 -11.48 12.92
CA LYS A 63 0.42 -12.87 13.38
C LYS A 63 -0.80 -13.57 12.80
N LEU A 64 -1.87 -12.84 12.50
CA LEU A 64 -3.07 -13.37 11.85
C LEU A 64 -2.87 -13.62 10.36
N ASN A 65 -2.06 -12.81 9.67
CA ASN A 65 -1.80 -12.99 8.25
C ASN A 65 -1.30 -14.41 7.94
N ARG A 66 -1.86 -15.02 6.90
CA ARG A 66 -1.49 -16.35 6.38
C ARG A 66 -0.93 -16.28 4.96
N ASN A 67 -1.13 -15.17 4.27
CA ASN A 67 -0.66 -14.98 2.90
C ASN A 67 0.84 -14.68 2.89
N TYR A 68 1.51 -15.07 1.81
CA TYR A 68 2.88 -14.65 1.54
C TYR A 68 3.01 -13.12 1.61
N ARG A 69 2.07 -12.38 1.01
CA ARG A 69 2.00 -10.91 1.08
C ARG A 69 0.54 -10.42 1.14
N THR A 70 0.28 -9.39 1.93
CA THR A 70 -0.98 -8.65 1.95
C THR A 70 -0.70 -7.18 2.23
N THR A 71 -1.11 -6.27 1.34
CA THR A 71 -1.06 -4.84 1.61
C THR A 71 -2.07 -4.47 2.68
N LEU A 72 -1.60 -3.87 3.77
CA LEU A 72 -2.45 -3.42 4.88
C LEU A 72 -2.80 -1.94 4.76
N TRP A 73 -1.88 -1.12 4.27
CA TRP A 73 -2.12 0.31 4.09
C TRP A 73 -1.20 0.87 3.01
N THR A 74 -1.76 1.46 1.97
CA THR A 74 -1.01 2.11 0.88
C THR A 74 -1.35 3.60 0.82
N GLY A 75 -0.39 4.46 1.13
CA GLY A 75 -0.52 5.91 1.02
C GLY A 75 0.29 6.48 -0.15
N ARG A 76 0.48 7.80 -0.15
CA ARG A 76 1.30 8.49 -1.18
C ARG A 76 2.81 8.35 -0.95
N HIS A 77 3.24 8.16 0.29
CA HIS A 77 4.65 8.24 0.68
C HIS A 77 5.19 6.96 1.32
N LEU A 78 4.32 6.08 1.79
CA LEU A 78 4.72 4.78 2.32
C LEU A 78 3.62 3.73 2.10
N GLN A 79 4.03 2.48 2.16
CA GLN A 79 3.13 1.32 2.13
C GLN A 79 3.51 0.34 3.22
N VAL A 80 2.50 -0.20 3.91
CA VAL A 80 2.65 -1.27 4.91
C VAL A 80 2.11 -2.57 4.33
N THR A 81 2.92 -3.63 4.34
CA THR A 81 2.51 -4.99 3.96
C THR A 81 2.73 -5.97 5.11
N LEU A 82 1.93 -7.02 5.15
CA LEU A 82 2.06 -8.16 6.05
C LEU A 82 2.58 -9.36 5.26
N MET A 83 3.49 -10.12 5.85
CA MET A 83 4.03 -11.33 5.23
C MET A 83 4.06 -12.52 6.18
N SER A 84 3.94 -13.70 5.60
CA SER A 84 4.06 -14.98 6.30
C SER A 84 4.92 -15.90 5.44
N LEU A 85 6.12 -16.22 5.92
CA LEU A 85 7.02 -17.17 5.26
C LEU A 85 6.98 -18.51 6.00
N ASN A 86 6.64 -19.59 5.31
CA ASN A 86 6.69 -20.93 5.88
C ASN A 86 8.15 -21.35 6.18
N PRO A 87 8.37 -22.38 7.00
CA PRO A 87 9.71 -22.92 7.24
C PRO A 87 10.47 -23.20 5.94
N GLY A 88 11.68 -22.67 5.81
CA GLY A 88 12.52 -22.80 4.61
C GLY A 88 12.16 -21.87 3.45
N GLU A 89 11.05 -21.15 3.51
CA GLU A 89 10.75 -20.09 2.53
C GLU A 89 11.57 -18.83 2.81
N ASP A 90 11.87 -18.13 1.74
CA ASP A 90 12.48 -16.80 1.76
C ASP A 90 11.63 -15.82 0.95
N ILE A 91 11.86 -14.52 1.14
CA ILE A 91 11.27 -13.48 0.29
C ILE A 91 11.73 -13.71 -1.16
N GLY A 92 13.02 -13.97 -1.34
CA GLY A 92 13.67 -13.97 -2.64
C GLY A 92 14.67 -12.82 -2.72
N LEU A 93 15.71 -13.01 -3.51
CA LEU A 93 16.77 -12.02 -3.63
C LEU A 93 16.28 -10.83 -4.46
N GLU A 94 16.14 -9.69 -3.80
CA GLU A 94 15.55 -8.46 -4.37
C GLU A 94 16.47 -7.26 -4.16
N ILE A 95 16.18 -6.17 -4.87
CA ILE A 95 16.80 -4.85 -4.72
C ILE A 95 15.77 -3.78 -5.09
N HIS A 96 15.67 -2.74 -4.28
CA HIS A 96 14.85 -1.57 -4.57
C HIS A 96 15.77 -0.36 -4.80
N PRO A 97 15.96 0.13 -6.04
CA PRO A 97 16.95 1.16 -6.32
C PRO A 97 16.60 2.53 -5.75
N ALA A 98 15.31 2.81 -5.53
CA ALA A 98 14.81 4.13 -5.16
C ALA A 98 14.03 4.14 -3.82
N ASP A 99 13.81 2.98 -3.21
CA ASP A 99 12.93 2.84 -2.05
C ASP A 99 13.74 2.31 -0.87
N ASP A 100 13.61 2.97 0.28
CA ASP A 100 14.04 2.38 1.55
C ASP A 100 12.96 1.41 2.03
N GLN A 101 13.38 0.31 2.65
CA GLN A 101 12.47 -0.68 3.23
C GLN A 101 12.84 -0.95 4.70
N PHE A 102 11.80 -1.00 5.53
CA PHE A 102 11.87 -1.40 6.92
C PHE A 102 11.09 -2.69 7.09
N LEU A 103 11.68 -3.71 7.72
CA LEU A 103 10.98 -4.94 8.08
C LEU A 103 11.02 -5.11 9.61
N ARG A 104 9.91 -5.56 10.20
CA ARG A 104 9.88 -5.97 11.61
C ARG A 104 9.31 -7.37 11.76
N ILE A 105 10.05 -8.20 12.49
CA ILE A 105 9.64 -9.56 12.81
C ILE A 105 8.75 -9.53 14.07
N GLU A 106 7.60 -10.20 13.98
CA GLU A 106 6.59 -10.29 15.05
C GLU A 106 6.43 -11.72 15.59
N GLN A 107 6.96 -12.73 14.87
CA GLN A 107 7.00 -14.13 15.32
C GLN A 107 7.97 -14.93 14.45
N GLY A 108 8.73 -15.83 15.06
CA GLY A 108 9.60 -16.77 14.36
C GLY A 108 11.06 -16.32 14.37
N GLN A 109 11.87 -16.97 13.54
CA GLN A 109 13.29 -16.67 13.39
C GLN A 109 13.73 -16.84 11.94
N GLY A 110 14.75 -16.10 11.55
CA GLY A 110 15.28 -16.13 10.20
C GLY A 110 16.73 -15.69 10.12
N VAL A 111 17.22 -15.63 8.90
CA VAL A 111 18.51 -15.02 8.56
C VAL A 111 18.27 -13.96 7.49
N VAL A 112 18.78 -12.75 7.74
CA VAL A 112 18.83 -11.68 6.74
C VAL A 112 20.21 -11.66 6.10
N GLN A 113 20.23 -11.51 4.78
CA GLN A 113 21.45 -11.38 3.98
C GLN A 113 21.35 -10.09 3.16
N MET A 114 22.35 -9.23 3.22
CA MET A 114 22.39 -7.96 2.49
C MET A 114 23.77 -7.69 1.89
N GLY A 115 23.82 -6.92 0.80
CA GLY A 115 25.08 -6.49 0.21
C GLY A 115 24.91 -5.50 -0.95
N LYS A 116 26.00 -4.84 -1.33
CA LYS A 116 26.01 -3.91 -2.48
C LYS A 116 25.96 -4.62 -3.83
N ARG A 117 26.25 -5.92 -3.88
CA ARG A 117 26.31 -6.71 -5.11
C ARG A 117 25.42 -7.94 -5.00
N LYS A 118 24.74 -8.26 -6.09
CA LYS A 118 23.87 -9.45 -6.19
C LYS A 118 24.58 -10.75 -5.86
N ASP A 119 25.84 -10.87 -6.27
CA ASP A 119 26.66 -12.08 -6.11
C ASP A 119 27.47 -12.10 -4.80
N ARG A 120 27.31 -11.08 -3.94
CA ARG A 120 28.05 -10.97 -2.68
C ARG A 120 27.24 -10.23 -1.61
N LEU A 121 26.55 -11.02 -0.77
CA LEU A 121 25.84 -10.56 0.41
C LEU A 121 26.73 -10.72 1.64
N ASP A 122 27.52 -9.70 1.96
CA ASP A 122 28.53 -9.69 3.00
C ASP A 122 27.97 -9.40 4.41
N PHE A 123 26.78 -8.81 4.48
CA PHE A 123 26.05 -8.65 5.74
C PHE A 123 25.12 -9.84 5.96
N VAL A 124 25.37 -10.65 6.99
CA VAL A 124 24.52 -11.79 7.36
C VAL A 124 24.23 -11.74 8.85
N ARG A 125 22.95 -11.74 9.25
CA ARG A 125 22.54 -11.70 10.66
C ARG A 125 21.35 -12.62 10.91
N ASN A 126 21.35 -13.31 12.04
CA ASN A 126 20.16 -13.97 12.55
C ASN A 126 19.19 -12.91 13.08
N VAL A 127 17.90 -13.12 12.85
CA VAL A 127 16.81 -12.25 13.30
C VAL A 127 15.74 -13.07 13.98
N TYR A 128 15.06 -12.48 14.94
CA TYR A 128 14.08 -13.11 15.82
C TYR A 128 12.89 -12.17 16.03
N ASP A 129 11.91 -12.59 16.83
CA ASP A 129 10.88 -11.70 17.36
C ASP A 129 11.50 -10.40 17.91
N ASP A 130 10.79 -9.28 17.71
CA ASP A 130 11.23 -7.91 17.99
C ASP A 130 12.46 -7.39 17.20
N SER A 131 12.99 -8.15 16.24
CA SER A 131 14.05 -7.64 15.35
C SER A 131 13.49 -6.68 14.30
N ALA A 132 14.19 -5.56 14.10
CA ALA A 132 13.97 -4.64 12.99
C ALA A 132 15.14 -4.74 11.98
N ILE A 133 14.81 -4.61 10.70
CA ILE A 133 15.75 -4.69 9.58
C ILE A 133 15.56 -3.43 8.74
N MET A 134 16.64 -2.66 8.58
CA MET A 134 16.68 -1.50 7.70
C MET A 134 17.41 -1.90 6.43
N VAL A 135 16.73 -1.78 5.29
CA VAL A 135 17.24 -2.06 3.96
C VAL A 135 17.30 -0.74 3.18
N PRO A 136 18.47 -0.11 3.06
CA PRO A 136 18.61 1.13 2.30
C PRO A 136 18.42 0.88 0.80
N ALA A 137 17.91 1.90 0.09
CA ALA A 137 17.80 1.89 -1.35
C ALA A 137 19.11 1.47 -2.04
N GLY A 138 19.00 0.63 -3.07
CA GLY A 138 20.13 0.07 -3.80
C GLY A 138 20.84 -1.10 -3.11
N THR A 139 20.31 -1.62 -2.01
CA THR A 139 20.88 -2.78 -1.31
C THR A 139 20.22 -4.09 -1.76
N TRP A 140 21.02 -5.03 -2.26
CA TRP A 140 20.55 -6.39 -2.50
C TRP A 140 20.26 -7.05 -1.15
N HIS A 141 19.10 -7.68 -1.01
CA HIS A 141 18.70 -8.26 0.26
C HIS A 141 17.82 -9.51 0.08
N ASN A 142 17.84 -10.37 1.09
CA ASN A 142 16.93 -11.50 1.23
C ASN A 142 16.70 -11.78 2.72
N LEU A 143 15.54 -12.35 3.05
CA LEU A 143 15.20 -12.84 4.38
C LEU A 143 14.65 -14.26 4.24
N THR A 144 15.30 -15.21 4.90
CA THR A 144 14.92 -16.63 4.88
C THR A 144 14.43 -17.05 6.26
N ASN A 145 13.29 -17.76 6.31
CA ASN A 145 12.83 -18.42 7.51
C ASN A 145 13.67 -19.66 7.80
N THR A 146 14.43 -19.61 8.89
CA THR A 146 15.31 -20.71 9.36
C THR A 146 14.72 -21.45 10.56
N GLY A 147 13.50 -21.09 10.97
CA GLY A 147 12.76 -21.74 12.04
C GLY A 147 11.93 -22.93 11.58
N ASN A 148 11.16 -23.48 12.52
CA ASN A 148 10.22 -24.59 12.31
C ASN A 148 8.74 -24.16 12.35
N ILE A 149 8.47 -22.86 12.49
CA ILE A 149 7.15 -22.24 12.43
C ILE A 149 7.14 -21.12 11.38
N PRO A 150 5.97 -20.66 10.91
CA PRO A 150 5.93 -19.51 10.01
C PRO A 150 6.56 -18.25 10.63
N LEU A 151 7.40 -17.58 9.85
CA LEU A 151 7.97 -16.27 10.18
C LEU A 151 6.93 -15.20 9.82
N LYS A 152 6.47 -14.46 10.83
CA LYS A 152 5.49 -13.37 10.68
C LYS A 152 6.20 -12.04 10.78
N LEU A 153 5.94 -11.19 9.81
CA LEU A 153 6.53 -9.86 9.76
C LEU A 153 5.59 -8.88 9.08
N TYR A 154 5.86 -7.60 9.28
CA TYR A 154 5.38 -6.55 8.39
C TYR A 154 6.57 -5.83 7.75
N SER A 155 6.32 -5.27 6.57
CA SER A 155 7.25 -4.44 5.82
C SER A 155 6.66 -3.05 5.62
N ILE A 156 7.49 -2.02 5.69
CA ILE A 156 7.18 -0.65 5.33
C ILE A 156 8.11 -0.25 4.19
N TYR A 157 7.52 0.11 3.05
CA TYR A 157 8.23 0.66 1.89
C TYR A 157 8.04 2.17 1.86
N ALA A 158 9.09 2.92 1.52
CA ALA A 158 9.02 4.36 1.30
C ALA A 158 9.85 4.74 0.06
N PRO A 159 9.23 5.08 -1.09
CA PRO A 159 7.78 5.17 -1.37
C PRO A 159 7.06 3.79 -1.46
N PRO A 160 5.73 3.76 -1.67
CA PRO A 160 4.99 2.51 -1.92
C PRO A 160 5.59 1.67 -3.05
N HIS A 161 5.56 0.35 -2.90
CA HIS A 161 6.21 -0.58 -3.84
C HIS A 161 5.23 -1.46 -4.63
N HIS A 162 4.18 -1.97 -3.98
CA HIS A 162 3.17 -2.82 -4.63
C HIS A 162 1.88 -2.04 -4.95
N PRO A 163 1.07 -2.50 -5.93
CA PRO A 163 -0.26 -1.93 -6.15
C PRO A 163 -1.14 -1.96 -4.88
N PHE A 164 -2.06 -1.00 -4.77
CA PHE A 164 -3.14 -1.02 -3.77
C PHE A 164 -3.91 -2.35 -3.80
N ASN A 165 -4.30 -2.87 -2.63
CA ASN A 165 -5.01 -4.16 -2.48
C ASN A 165 -4.23 -5.40 -2.96
N THR A 166 -2.90 -5.34 -3.07
CA THR A 166 -2.12 -6.53 -3.42
C THR A 166 -2.24 -7.62 -2.35
N VAL A 167 -2.66 -8.81 -2.77
CA VAL A 167 -2.69 -10.03 -1.96
C VAL A 167 -2.06 -11.15 -2.77
N HIS A 168 -0.97 -11.70 -2.25
CA HIS A 168 -0.31 -12.89 -2.80
C HIS A 168 -0.45 -14.02 -1.78
N PRO A 169 -1.38 -14.98 -1.97
CA PRO A 169 -1.55 -16.10 -1.05
C PRO A 169 -0.27 -16.92 -0.89
N THR A 170 0.44 -17.18 -1.99
CA THR A 170 1.69 -17.94 -2.00
C THR A 170 2.84 -17.12 -2.60
N LYS A 171 4.07 -17.58 -2.35
CA LYS A 171 5.25 -17.04 -3.01
C LYS A 171 5.18 -17.19 -4.53
N ALA A 172 4.64 -18.31 -5.03
CA ALA A 172 4.51 -18.54 -6.46
C ALA A 172 3.59 -17.50 -7.13
N ASP A 173 2.51 -17.10 -6.46
CA ASP A 173 1.62 -16.04 -6.94
C ASP A 173 2.36 -14.69 -7.05
N ALA A 174 3.20 -14.38 -6.05
CA ALA A 174 4.04 -13.18 -6.08
C ALA A 174 5.02 -13.22 -7.26
N MET A 175 5.74 -14.33 -7.45
CA MET A 175 6.72 -14.48 -8.54
C MET A 175 6.07 -14.52 -9.93
N ALA A 176 4.82 -14.98 -10.04
CA ALA A 176 4.09 -14.98 -11.31
C ALA A 176 3.65 -13.57 -11.74
N GLY A 177 3.32 -12.71 -10.78
CA GLY A 177 3.04 -11.29 -11.01
C GLY A 177 4.31 -10.43 -11.13
N GLU A 178 5.39 -10.83 -10.45
CA GLU A 178 6.69 -10.16 -10.37
C GLU A 178 7.68 -10.92 -11.25
N GLN A 179 7.61 -10.74 -12.57
CA GLN A 179 8.52 -11.42 -13.52
C GLN A 179 10.00 -11.26 -13.09
N PRO A 180 10.76 -12.36 -12.92
CA PRO A 180 12.13 -12.29 -12.47
C PRO A 180 13.03 -11.79 -13.61
N GLY A 181 13.51 -10.56 -13.50
CA GLY A 181 14.70 -10.13 -14.23
C GLY A 181 14.53 -9.77 -15.70
N ARG A 182 13.41 -9.12 -16.10
CA ARG A 182 13.48 -8.24 -17.28
C ARG A 182 13.91 -6.86 -16.80
N GLN A 183 15.18 -6.55 -17.03
CA GLN A 183 15.66 -5.16 -17.05
C GLN A 183 14.76 -4.39 -18.02
N SER A 184 13.78 -3.67 -17.47
CA SER A 184 13.14 -2.58 -18.18
C SER A 184 14.12 -1.43 -18.14
N THR A 185 14.82 -1.19 -19.23
CA THR A 185 15.51 0.08 -19.51
C THR A 185 14.51 1.24 -19.72
N GLY A 186 13.33 1.18 -19.09
CA GLY A 186 12.29 2.21 -19.09
C GLY A 186 11.63 2.44 -17.72
N SER A 187 12.06 1.76 -16.65
CA SER A 187 11.49 1.89 -15.30
C SER A 187 11.95 3.14 -14.54
N GLU A 188 12.07 4.27 -15.22
CA GLU A 188 12.29 5.58 -14.60
C GLU A 188 11.55 6.73 -15.29
N MET A 189 10.76 6.49 -16.35
CA MET A 189 9.88 7.54 -16.86
C MET A 189 8.62 7.61 -16.01
N LYS A 190 8.76 8.15 -14.79
CA LYS A 190 7.62 8.60 -14.01
C LYS A 190 7.25 10.00 -14.50
N ILE A 191 6.08 10.15 -15.09
CA ILE A 191 5.52 11.46 -15.41
C ILE A 191 4.65 11.83 -14.20
N ASP A 192 5.01 12.90 -13.50
CA ASP A 192 4.27 13.37 -12.31
C ASP A 192 3.95 12.23 -11.31
N GLY A 193 4.97 11.43 -10.99
CA GLY A 193 4.89 10.38 -9.96
C GLY A 193 4.25 9.06 -10.39
N LYS A 194 3.68 8.94 -11.60
CA LYS A 194 3.13 7.70 -12.16
C LYS A 194 3.97 7.18 -13.34
N THR A 195 4.17 5.87 -13.42
CA THR A 195 4.70 5.18 -14.60
C THR A 195 3.72 5.28 -15.79
N PRO A 196 4.17 5.01 -17.04
CA PRO A 196 3.27 5.06 -18.19
C PRO A 196 2.07 4.10 -18.05
N ASP A 197 2.27 2.91 -17.51
CA ASP A 197 1.19 1.94 -17.30
C ASP A 197 0.24 2.35 -16.15
N GLU A 198 0.76 3.04 -15.13
CA GLU A 198 -0.09 3.65 -14.10
C GLU A 198 -0.89 4.82 -14.67
N TRP A 199 -0.34 5.59 -15.61
CA TRP A 199 -1.09 6.59 -16.36
C TRP A 199 -2.20 5.96 -17.19
N ILE A 200 -1.90 4.87 -17.91
CA ILE A 200 -2.89 4.13 -18.70
C ILE A 200 -4.04 3.67 -17.79
N ARG A 201 -3.72 3.02 -16.67
CA ARG A 201 -4.73 2.57 -15.69
C ARG A 201 -5.50 3.73 -15.07
N HIS A 202 -4.84 4.84 -14.76
CA HIS A 202 -5.49 6.00 -14.19
C HIS A 202 -6.53 6.60 -15.14
N THR A 203 -6.27 6.61 -16.45
CA THR A 203 -7.21 7.13 -17.46
C THR A 203 -8.18 6.08 -18.00
N GLU A 204 -8.17 4.84 -17.48
CA GLU A 204 -8.98 3.73 -18.01
C GLU A 204 -10.48 4.04 -18.02
N TYR A 205 -10.97 4.79 -17.04
CA TYR A 205 -12.35 5.28 -17.01
C TYR A 205 -12.72 6.03 -18.29
N LEU A 206 -11.89 6.99 -18.71
CA LEU A 206 -12.11 7.77 -19.93
C LEU A 206 -12.08 6.88 -21.19
N VAL A 207 -11.15 5.92 -21.24
CA VAL A 207 -11.07 4.99 -22.38
C VAL A 207 -12.38 4.19 -22.51
N ASN A 208 -12.95 3.73 -21.40
CA ASN A 208 -14.20 2.98 -21.41
C ASN A 208 -15.39 3.84 -21.87
N GLU A 209 -15.48 5.11 -21.45
CA GLU A 209 -16.50 6.03 -21.94
C GLU A 209 -16.35 6.28 -23.44
N GLY A 210 -15.13 6.51 -23.94
CA GLY A 210 -14.89 6.73 -25.37
C GLY A 210 -15.25 5.52 -26.23
N LEU A 211 -14.98 4.31 -25.75
CA LEU A 211 -15.41 3.08 -26.42
C LEU A 211 -16.93 2.94 -26.48
N ASN A 212 -17.66 3.45 -25.48
CA ASN A 212 -19.13 3.45 -25.50
C ASN A 212 -19.65 4.41 -26.58
N ASP A 213 -19.03 5.58 -26.76
CA ASP A 213 -19.46 6.54 -27.79
C ASP A 213 -19.12 6.09 -29.20
N VAL A 214 -17.98 5.40 -29.41
CA VAL A 214 -17.69 4.71 -30.67
C VAL A 214 -18.80 3.70 -31.00
N ARG A 215 -19.24 2.90 -30.01
CA ARG A 215 -20.33 1.92 -30.22
C ARG A 215 -21.68 2.58 -30.53
N ARG A 216 -21.89 3.81 -30.07
CA ARG A 216 -23.09 4.61 -30.35
C ARG A 216 -23.04 5.32 -31.70
N GLY A 217 -21.94 5.16 -32.45
CA GLY A 217 -21.77 5.77 -33.77
C GLY A 217 -21.56 7.28 -33.71
N ILE A 218 -21.00 7.79 -32.61
CA ILE A 218 -20.66 9.21 -32.48
C ILE A 218 -19.48 9.53 -33.41
N ASN A 219 -19.47 10.73 -33.97
CA ASN A 219 -18.43 11.21 -34.88
C ASN A 219 -17.02 11.08 -34.27
N SER A 220 -16.09 10.45 -35.00
CA SER A 220 -14.73 10.17 -34.51
C SER A 220 -13.93 11.44 -34.19
N THR A 221 -14.13 12.52 -34.95
CA THR A 221 -13.50 13.82 -34.68
C THR A 221 -13.99 14.40 -33.36
N HIS A 222 -15.29 14.28 -33.08
CA HIS A 222 -15.88 14.72 -31.82
C HIS A 222 -15.30 13.94 -30.63
N ILE A 223 -15.29 12.61 -30.71
CA ILE A 223 -14.72 11.74 -29.68
C ILE A 223 -13.26 12.13 -29.41
N LEU A 224 -12.43 12.27 -30.46
CA LEU A 224 -11.02 12.63 -30.26
C LEU A 224 -10.85 14.01 -29.61
N GLN A 225 -11.62 15.02 -30.01
CA GLN A 225 -11.56 16.35 -29.39
C GLN A 225 -11.95 16.32 -27.91
N GLU A 226 -12.99 15.57 -27.59
CA GLU A 226 -13.50 15.43 -26.24
C GLU A 226 -12.48 14.74 -25.31
N PHE A 227 -11.98 13.57 -25.70
CA PHE A 227 -11.06 12.80 -24.86
C PHE A 227 -9.67 13.44 -24.74
N ILE A 228 -9.19 14.14 -25.79
CA ILE A 228 -7.95 14.94 -25.68
C ILE A 228 -8.15 16.07 -24.67
N LEU A 229 -9.30 16.75 -24.67
CA LEU A 229 -9.59 17.81 -23.71
C LEU A 229 -9.69 17.27 -22.27
N MET A 230 -10.36 16.13 -22.07
CA MET A 230 -10.39 15.45 -20.78
C MET A 230 -8.98 15.08 -20.30
N GLY A 231 -8.13 14.54 -21.18
CA GLY A 231 -6.73 14.25 -20.88
C GLY A 231 -5.91 15.48 -20.45
N VAL A 232 -6.16 16.65 -21.06
CA VAL A 232 -5.55 17.91 -20.65
C VAL A 232 -5.99 18.32 -19.23
N LEU A 233 -7.26 18.15 -18.88
CA LEU A 233 -7.77 18.44 -17.53
C LEU A 233 -7.18 17.50 -16.49
N VAL A 234 -7.08 16.21 -16.80
CA VAL A 234 -6.38 15.23 -15.95
C VAL A 234 -4.93 15.66 -15.73
N GLY A 235 -4.22 16.10 -16.78
CA GLY A 235 -2.87 16.67 -16.68
C GLY A 235 -2.78 17.97 -15.85
N LYS A 236 -3.91 18.64 -15.59
CA LYS A 236 -4.02 19.80 -14.70
C LYS A 236 -4.44 19.45 -13.27
N GLY A 237 -4.59 18.17 -12.94
CA GLY A 237 -4.87 17.68 -11.60
C GLY A 237 -6.33 17.32 -11.33
N TYR A 238 -7.21 17.30 -12.34
CA TYR A 238 -8.57 16.77 -12.21
C TYR A 238 -8.54 15.24 -12.13
N SER A 239 -9.48 14.64 -11.41
CA SER A 239 -9.72 13.19 -11.56
C SER A 239 -10.28 12.89 -12.96
N PRO A 240 -10.11 11.66 -13.48
CA PRO A 240 -10.74 11.22 -14.73
C PRO A 240 -12.25 11.49 -14.77
N GLU A 241 -12.96 11.22 -13.68
CA GLU A 241 -14.40 11.44 -13.53
C GLU A 241 -14.74 12.94 -13.50
N GLU A 242 -13.97 13.75 -12.78
CA GLU A 242 -14.15 15.20 -12.75
C GLU A 242 -13.90 15.82 -14.14
N ALA A 243 -12.86 15.37 -14.84
CA ALA A 243 -12.54 15.80 -16.19
C ALA A 243 -13.68 15.43 -17.16
N TYR A 244 -14.20 14.21 -17.06
CA TYR A 244 -15.35 13.75 -17.85
C TYR A 244 -16.58 14.64 -17.61
N GLN A 245 -16.99 14.81 -16.35
CA GLN A 245 -18.16 15.62 -15.98
C GLN A 245 -18.02 17.09 -16.43
N THR A 246 -16.81 17.65 -16.31
CA THR A 246 -16.52 19.03 -16.71
C THR A 246 -16.67 19.22 -18.22
N VAL A 247 -16.12 18.30 -19.03
CA VAL A 247 -16.18 18.40 -20.49
C VAL A 247 -17.60 18.17 -21.01
N GLU A 248 -18.31 17.19 -20.46
CA GLU A 248 -19.73 16.95 -20.74
C GLU A 248 -20.60 18.17 -20.40
N GLU A 249 -20.34 18.82 -19.27
CA GLU A 249 -21.02 20.07 -18.91
C GLU A 249 -20.72 21.18 -19.91
N TRP A 250 -19.47 21.36 -20.33
CA TRP A 250 -19.10 22.39 -21.31
C TRP A 250 -19.74 22.17 -22.67
N GLU A 251 -19.89 20.92 -23.10
CA GLU A 251 -20.60 20.59 -24.32
C GLU A 251 -22.10 20.87 -24.18
N ARG A 252 -22.72 20.34 -23.12
CA ARG A 252 -24.16 20.48 -22.85
C ARG A 252 -24.60 21.93 -22.69
N THR A 253 -23.78 22.75 -22.03
CA THR A 253 -24.06 24.17 -21.79
C THR A 253 -23.65 25.07 -22.94
N GLY A 254 -22.89 24.55 -23.91
CA GLY A 254 -22.38 25.31 -25.06
C GLY A 254 -21.22 26.25 -24.72
N VAL A 255 -20.58 26.08 -23.55
CA VAL A 255 -19.31 26.74 -23.22
C VAL A 255 -18.25 26.38 -24.27
N SER A 256 -18.22 25.11 -24.71
CA SER A 256 -17.39 24.67 -25.83
C SER A 256 -18.18 24.64 -27.14
N LYS A 257 -18.10 25.74 -27.91
CA LYS A 257 -18.71 25.82 -29.24
C LYS A 257 -18.14 24.79 -30.22
N LEU A 258 -16.86 24.44 -30.09
CA LEU A 258 -16.19 23.49 -30.98
C LEU A 258 -16.68 22.06 -30.76
N LEU A 259 -16.90 21.65 -29.50
CA LEU A 259 -17.45 20.31 -29.20
C LEU A 259 -18.90 20.17 -29.72
N GLN A 260 -19.74 21.20 -29.55
CA GLN A 260 -21.08 21.20 -30.12
C GLN A 260 -21.08 21.11 -31.65
N GLN A 261 -20.12 21.78 -32.30
CA GLN A 261 -19.99 21.75 -33.76
C GLN A 261 -19.55 20.37 -34.26
N SER A 262 -18.56 19.75 -33.62
CA SER A 262 -18.05 18.45 -34.06
C SER A 262 -19.03 17.30 -33.81
N LYS A 263 -19.86 17.38 -32.76
CA LYS A 263 -20.88 16.37 -32.47
C LYS A 263 -21.91 16.20 -33.58
N ASN A 264 -22.25 17.31 -34.23
CA ASN A 264 -23.26 17.37 -35.28
C ASN A 264 -22.68 17.22 -36.68
N MET A 265 -21.37 16.98 -36.78
CA MET A 265 -20.70 16.75 -38.05
C MET A 265 -20.99 15.33 -38.53
N GLN A 266 -21.45 15.18 -39.77
CA GLN A 266 -21.54 13.87 -40.41
C GLN A 266 -20.15 13.49 -40.92
N GLU A 267 -19.77 12.22 -40.75
CA GLU A 267 -18.54 11.65 -41.35
C GLU A 267 -18.68 11.46 -42.86
#